data_AF-A0A3B1ATJ0-F1
#
_entry.id   AF-A0A3B1ATJ0-F1
#
_cell.length_a   1.000
_cell.length_b   1.000
_cell.length_c   1.000
_cell.angle_alpha   90.00
_cell.angle_beta   90.00
_cell.angle_gamma   90.00
#
_symmetry.space_group_name_H-M   'P 1'
#
loop_
_entity.id
_entity.type
_entity.pdbx_description
1 polymer ?
#
loop_
_entity_poly.entity_id
_entity_poly.type
_entity_poly.pdbx_seq_one_letter_code
_entity_poly.pdbx_strand_id
1 'polypeptide(L)'
;MLVGIRNILIINTVVALFCVLNFYLPLSADGWVEIRTALVITAALFAFNAVLLVFRFWIIWHFARVMCYASALVLVLYFISLVGKGYLFSLPIYTLLFIVFGFYFIGVRGYLNSDSVRAAFGIQAGTN
;
A
#
# COMPACT_ATOMS: atom_id res chain seq x y z
N MET A 1 -14.13 -13.96 -8.78
CA MET A 1 -12.82 -13.41 -8.37
C MET A 1 -12.35 -14.18 -7.13
N LEU A 2 -11.10 -14.66 -7.10
CA LEU A 2 -10.57 -15.39 -5.93
C LEU A 2 -10.60 -14.50 -4.69
N VAL A 3 -10.95 -15.08 -3.54
CA VAL A 3 -11.13 -14.35 -2.27
C VAL A 3 -9.87 -13.57 -1.89
N GLY A 4 -8.68 -14.16 -2.08
CA GLY A 4 -7.41 -13.49 -1.77
C GLY A 4 -7.12 -12.28 -2.68
N ILE A 5 -7.32 -12.39 -3.99
CA ILE A 5 -7.13 -11.26 -4.92
C ILE A 5 -8.13 -10.14 -4.61
N ARG A 6 -9.40 -10.49 -4.35
CA ARG A 6 -10.43 -9.52 -3.97
C ARG A 6 -10.03 -8.76 -2.70
N ASN A 7 -9.52 -9.46 -1.69
CA ASN A 7 -9.10 -8.84 -0.44
C ASN A 7 -7.88 -7.91 -0.64
N ILE A 8 -6.90 -8.31 -1.45
CA ILE A 8 -5.77 -7.43 -1.79
C ILE A 8 -6.25 -6.17 -2.49
N LEU A 9 -7.20 -6.27 -3.42
CA LEU A 9 -7.78 -5.11 -4.12
C LEU A 9 -8.50 -4.15 -3.17
N ILE A 10 -9.34 -4.69 -2.27
CA ILE A 10 -10.02 -3.89 -1.25
C ILE A 10 -9.00 -3.16 -0.38
N ILE A 11 -7.97 -3.88 0.10
CA ILE A 11 -6.93 -3.33 0.95
C ILE A 11 -6.15 -2.20 0.22
N ASN A 12 -5.69 -2.43 -1.01
CA ASN A 12 -5.04 -1.41 -1.85
C ASN A 12 -5.92 -0.16 -2.02
N THR A 13 -7.22 -0.36 -2.27
CA THR A 13 -8.18 0.72 -2.53
C THR A 13 -8.42 1.55 -1.28
N VAL A 14 -8.59 0.90 -0.12
CA VAL A 14 -8.76 1.57 1.17
C VAL A 14 -7.52 2.39 1.52
N VAL A 15 -6.32 1.84 1.37
CA VAL A 15 -5.08 2.59 1.65
C VAL A 15 -4.93 3.78 0.70
N ALA A 16 -5.19 3.59 -0.60
CA ALA A 16 -5.13 4.69 -1.57
C ALA A 16 -6.11 5.82 -1.22
N LEU A 17 -7.34 5.49 -0.83
CA LEU A 17 -8.32 6.47 -0.34
C LEU A 17 -7.81 7.21 0.89
N PHE A 18 -7.22 6.53 1.86
CA PHE A 18 -6.62 7.18 3.02
C PHE A 18 -5.48 8.13 2.66
N CYS A 19 -4.61 7.74 1.72
CA CYS A 19 -3.56 8.63 1.20
C CYS A 19 -4.13 9.88 0.53
N VAL A 20 -5.20 9.72 -0.27
CA VAL A 20 -5.91 10.85 -0.92
C VAL A 20 -6.60 11.74 0.11
N LEU A 21 -7.27 11.18 1.13
CA LEU A 21 -7.89 11.97 2.19
C LEU A 21 -6.85 12.77 2.98
N ASN A 22 -5.67 12.18 3.20
CA ASN A 22 -4.58 12.85 3.91
C ASN A 22 -4.01 14.04 3.11
N PHE A 23 -4.09 14.02 1.78
CA PHE A 23 -3.73 15.16 0.93
C PHE A 23 -4.53 16.43 1.26
N TYR A 24 -5.80 16.30 1.64
CA TYR A 24 -6.68 17.44 1.93
C TYR A 24 -6.49 18.05 3.32
N LEU A 25 -5.64 17.47 4.17
CA LEU A 25 -5.41 18.01 5.51
C LEU A 25 -4.62 19.31 5.46
N PRO A 26 -4.99 20.31 6.28
CA PRO A 26 -4.19 21.51 6.48
C PRO A 26 -2.94 21.12 7.27
N LEU A 27 -1.81 21.13 6.58
CA LEU A 27 -0.48 20.98 7.15
C LEU A 27 0.17 22.38 7.17
N SER A 28 0.93 22.70 8.22
CA SER A 28 1.74 23.92 8.28
C SER A 28 2.70 24.01 7.09
N ALA A 29 3.01 25.24 6.67
CA ALA A 29 3.64 25.54 5.38
C ALA A 29 5.01 24.85 5.14
N ASP A 30 5.73 24.45 6.18
CA ASP A 30 7.04 23.82 6.07
C ASP A 30 6.95 22.34 5.68
N GLY A 31 7.43 22.00 4.47
CA GLY A 31 7.51 20.63 3.96
C GLY A 31 6.21 20.09 3.34
N TRP A 32 5.26 20.97 3.04
CA TRP A 32 3.93 20.63 2.49
C TRP A 32 3.99 19.89 1.15
N VAL A 33 4.87 20.33 0.25
CA VAL A 33 5.03 19.75 -1.09
C VAL A 33 5.62 18.34 -1.02
N GLU A 34 6.61 18.13 -0.16
CA GLU A 34 7.25 16.81 0.04
C GLU A 34 6.25 15.78 0.55
N ILE A 35 5.48 16.16 1.58
CA ILE A 35 4.47 15.30 2.22
C ILE A 35 3.37 14.94 1.23
N ARG A 36 2.85 15.91 0.48
CA ARG A 36 1.79 15.67 -0.50
C ARG A 36 2.26 14.83 -1.67
N THR A 37 3.47 15.08 -2.16
CA THR A 37 4.06 14.31 -3.27
C THR A 37 4.24 12.84 -2.87
N ALA A 38 4.74 12.57 -1.66
CA ALA A 38 4.86 11.21 -1.15
C ALA A 38 3.51 10.48 -1.05
N LEU A 39 2.46 11.16 -0.56
CA LEU A 39 1.11 10.61 -0.49
C LEU A 39 0.51 10.31 -1.87
N VAL A 40 0.67 11.21 -2.83
CA VAL A 40 0.17 11.04 -4.21
C VAL A 40 0.90 9.91 -4.92
N ILE A 41 2.23 9.85 -4.83
CA ILE A 41 3.02 8.75 -5.38
C ILE A 41 2.56 7.42 -4.77
N THR A 42 2.38 7.37 -3.45
CA THR A 42 1.96 6.15 -2.76
C THR A 42 0.55 5.72 -3.17
N ALA A 43 -0.40 6.65 -3.28
CA ALA A 43 -1.75 6.37 -3.78
C ALA A 43 -1.73 5.84 -5.23
N ALA A 44 -0.90 6.44 -6.10
CA ALA A 44 -0.74 6.00 -7.47
C ALA A 44 -0.15 4.59 -7.57
N LEU A 45 0.85 4.27 -6.73
CA LEU A 45 1.45 2.93 -6.68
C LEU A 45 0.42 1.87 -6.23
N PHE A 46 -0.42 2.17 -5.23
CA PHE A 46 -1.48 1.25 -4.79
C PHE A 46 -2.56 1.05 -5.85
N ALA A 47 -2.97 2.12 -6.54
CA ALA A 47 -3.94 2.05 -7.62
C ALA A 47 -3.39 1.23 -8.81
N PHE A 48 -2.14 1.48 -9.21
CA PHE A 48 -1.49 0.74 -10.28
C PHE A 48 -1.31 -0.74 -9.92
N ASN A 49 -0.91 -1.05 -8.69
CA ASN A 49 -0.81 -2.42 -8.20
C ASN A 49 -2.17 -3.14 -8.20
N ALA A 50 -3.25 -2.44 -7.85
CA ALA A 50 -4.60 -3.00 -7.95
C ALA A 50 -4.97 -3.36 -9.40
N VAL A 51 -4.64 -2.51 -10.36
CA VAL A 51 -4.85 -2.78 -11.80
C VAL A 51 -4.02 -3.98 -12.27
N LEU A 52 -2.74 -4.05 -11.87
CA LEU A 52 -1.85 -5.16 -12.23
C LEU A 52 -2.42 -6.52 -11.80
N LEU A 53 -2.93 -6.63 -10.57
CA LEU A 53 -3.46 -7.88 -10.02
C LEU A 53 -4.66 -8.46 -10.81
N VAL A 54 -5.29 -7.69 -11.70
CA VAL A 54 -6.37 -8.15 -12.58
C VAL A 54 -5.87 -9.05 -13.71
N PHE A 55 -4.65 -8.83 -14.21
CA PHE A 55 -4.12 -9.48 -15.42
C PHE A 55 -3.61 -10.92 -15.19
N ARG A 56 -3.39 -11.35 -13.95
CA ARG A 56 -3.16 -12.77 -13.57
C ARG A 56 -2.01 -13.51 -14.28
N PHE A 57 -0.94 -12.82 -14.68
CA PHE A 57 0.26 -13.44 -15.26
C PHE A 57 1.39 -13.62 -14.24
N TRP A 58 2.22 -14.66 -14.40
CA TRP A 58 3.36 -14.95 -13.51
C TRP A 58 4.31 -13.76 -13.29
N ILE A 59 4.67 -13.06 -14.37
CA ILE A 59 5.52 -11.85 -14.33
C ILE A 59 4.85 -10.75 -13.51
N ILE A 60 3.54 -10.61 -13.65
CA ILE A 60 2.75 -9.60 -12.95
C ILE A 60 2.71 -9.88 -11.45
N TRP A 61 2.73 -11.15 -11.02
CA TRP A 61 2.84 -11.46 -9.59
C TRP A 61 4.19 -11.01 -9.00
N HIS A 62 5.29 -11.15 -9.75
CA HIS A 62 6.61 -10.69 -9.31
C HIS A 62 6.63 -9.17 -9.18
N PHE A 63 6.12 -8.47 -10.22
CA PHE A 63 5.98 -7.02 -10.19
C PHE A 63 5.06 -6.55 -9.06
N ALA A 64 3.88 -7.17 -8.88
CA ALA A 64 2.93 -6.81 -7.83
C ALA A 64 3.53 -7.00 -6.43
N ARG A 65 4.29 -8.08 -6.18
CA ARG A 65 5.03 -8.26 -4.92
C ARG A 65 6.02 -7.13 -4.68
N VAL A 66 6.89 -6.86 -5.65
CA VAL A 66 7.89 -5.78 -5.53
C VAL A 66 7.21 -4.43 -5.31
N MET A 67 6.13 -4.14 -6.04
CA MET A 67 5.37 -2.90 -5.87
C MET A 67 4.67 -2.80 -4.52
N CYS A 68 4.12 -3.89 -3.99
CA CYS A 68 3.58 -3.92 -2.63
C CYS A 68 4.64 -3.54 -1.59
N TYR A 69 5.85 -4.10 -1.70
CA TYR A 69 6.94 -3.84 -0.77
C TYR A 69 7.53 -2.44 -0.95
N ALA A 70 7.67 -1.96 -2.19
CA ALA A 70 8.14 -0.61 -2.48
C ALA A 70 7.16 0.44 -1.95
N SER A 71 5.85 0.25 -2.18
CA SER A 71 4.80 1.14 -1.64
C SER A 71 4.82 1.16 -0.11
N ALA A 72 5.06 -0.01 0.50
CA ALA A 72 5.20 -0.13 1.94
C ALA A 72 6.42 0.63 2.48
N LEU A 73 7.57 0.54 1.79
CA LEU A 73 8.77 1.28 2.14
C LEU A 73 8.57 2.80 2.05
N VAL A 74 7.94 3.28 0.97
CA VAL A 74 7.65 4.72 0.81
C VAL A 74 6.76 5.23 1.94
N LEU A 75 5.75 4.45 2.34
CA LEU A 75 4.85 4.82 3.43
C LEU A 75 5.56 4.83 4.81
N VAL A 76 6.52 3.93 5.03
CA VAL A 76 7.37 3.93 6.24
C VAL A 76 8.29 5.15 6.25
N LEU A 77 8.95 5.47 5.13
CA LEU A 77 9.82 6.65 5.02
C LEU A 77 9.01 7.94 5.25
N TYR A 78 7.80 8.00 4.70
CA TYR A 78 6.86 9.06 4.95
C TYR A 78 6.53 9.21 6.44
N PHE A 79 6.24 8.10 7.12
CA PHE A 79 5.99 8.10 8.56
C PHE A 79 7.19 8.60 9.36
N ILE A 80 8.40 8.11 9.05
CA ILE A 80 9.64 8.58 9.70
C ILE A 80 9.82 10.10 9.53
N SER A 81 9.51 10.63 8.34
CA SER A 81 9.56 12.07 8.09
C SER A 81 8.56 12.85 8.95
N LEU A 82 7.33 12.35 9.10
CA LEU A 82 6.32 12.93 9.98
C LEU A 82 6.72 12.88 11.46
N VAL A 83 7.32 11.77 11.91
CA VAL A 83 7.88 11.62 13.27
C VAL A 83 8.94 12.68 13.51
N GLY A 84 9.92 12.77 12.62
CA GLY A 84 11.07 13.66 12.76
C GLY A 84 10.69 15.14 12.75
N LYS A 85 9.59 15.49 12.07
CA LYS A 85 9.03 16.84 12.06
C LYS A 85 8.01 17.10 13.20
N GLY A 86 7.76 16.13 14.09
CA GLY A 86 6.90 16.30 15.27
C GLY A 86 5.39 16.20 15.01
N TYR A 87 4.95 15.74 13.83
CA TYR A 87 3.54 15.69 13.44
C TYR A 87 2.79 14.45 13.93
N LEU A 88 3.47 13.50 14.60
CA LEU A 88 2.97 12.15 14.88
C LEU A 88 1.63 12.08 15.61
N PHE A 89 1.44 12.96 16.59
CA PHE A 89 0.23 13.02 17.42
C PHE A 89 -0.68 14.20 17.08
N SER A 90 -0.27 15.04 16.12
CA SER A 90 -0.99 16.27 15.78
C SER A 90 -2.27 16.01 14.99
N LEU A 91 -2.41 14.82 14.37
CA LEU A 91 -3.54 14.49 13.50
C LEU A 91 -3.92 12.99 13.63
N PRO A 92 -5.11 12.65 14.15
CA PRO A 92 -5.60 11.27 14.36
C PRO A 92 -5.53 10.37 13.11
N ILE A 93 -5.62 10.99 11.94
CA ILE A 93 -5.57 10.33 10.63
C ILE A 93 -4.19 9.76 10.28
N TYR A 94 -3.08 10.27 10.86
CA TYR A 94 -1.73 9.68 10.68
C TYR A 94 -1.59 8.37 11.44
N THR A 95 -2.07 8.33 12.68
CA THR A 95 -2.15 7.10 13.47
C THR A 95 -3.04 6.07 12.79
N LEU A 96 -4.17 6.51 12.21
CA LEU A 96 -5.06 5.63 11.46
C LEU A 96 -4.38 5.06 10.21
N LEU A 97 -3.63 5.88 9.46
CA LEU A 97 -2.84 5.43 8.31
C LEU A 97 -1.80 4.39 8.69
N PHE A 98 -1.14 4.55 9.84
CA PHE A 98 -0.19 3.56 10.35
C PHE A 98 -0.86 2.21 10.67
N ILE A 99 -2.04 2.25 11.30
CA ILE A 99 -2.81 1.03 11.61
C ILE A 99 -3.25 0.34 10.32
N VAL A 100 -3.82 1.09 9.37
CA VAL A 100 -4.25 0.56 8.07
C VAL A 100 -3.05 -0.01 7.31
N PHE A 101 -1.88 0.62 7.41
CA PHE A 101 -0.64 0.10 6.84
C PHE A 101 -0.14 -1.19 7.49
N GLY A 102 -0.22 -1.33 8.81
CA GLY A 102 0.10 -2.57 9.51
C GLY A 102 -0.78 -3.73 9.03
N PHE A 103 -2.08 -3.48 8.88
CA PHE A 103 -3.03 -4.43 8.30
C PHE A 103 -2.73 -4.71 6.82
N TYR A 104 -2.34 -3.69 6.06
CA TYR A 104 -1.90 -3.84 4.67
C TYR A 104 -0.72 -4.82 4.56
N PHE A 105 0.34 -4.59 5.34
CA PHE A 105 1.56 -5.39 5.24
C PHE A 105 1.30 -6.85 5.60
N ILE A 106 0.59 -7.10 6.71
CA ILE A 106 0.28 -8.47 7.16
C ILE A 106 -0.71 -9.14 6.20
N GLY A 107 -1.80 -8.44 5.86
CA GLY A 107 -2.87 -8.96 5.02
C GLY A 107 -2.41 -9.24 3.60
N VAL A 108 -1.82 -8.26 2.92
CA VAL A 108 -1.37 -8.40 1.52
C VAL A 108 -0.24 -9.40 1.40
N ARG A 109 0.71 -9.45 2.35
CA ARG A 109 1.73 -10.52 2.38
C ARG A 109 1.09 -11.90 2.56
N GLY A 110 0.13 -12.04 3.47
CA GLY A 110 -0.58 -13.29 3.71
C GLY A 110 -1.33 -13.77 2.47
N TYR A 111 -2.08 -12.88 1.83
CA TYR A 111 -2.85 -13.22 0.63
C TYR A 111 -1.97 -13.50 -0.60
N LEU A 112 -0.91 -12.72 -0.84
CA LEU A 112 0.00 -12.94 -1.96
C LEU A 112 0.73 -14.28 -1.90
N ASN A 113 0.99 -14.78 -0.68
CA ASN A 113 1.65 -16.06 -0.47
C ASN A 113 0.67 -17.24 -0.36
N SER A 114 -0.65 -17.00 -0.34
CA SER A 114 -1.62 -18.08 -0.28
C SER A 114 -1.60 -18.90 -1.57
N ASP A 115 -1.69 -20.22 -1.45
CA ASP A 115 -1.64 -21.14 -2.60
C ASP A 115 -2.75 -20.85 -3.61
N SER A 116 -3.93 -20.44 -3.11
CA SER A 116 -5.06 -20.04 -3.97
C SER A 116 -4.77 -18.83 -4.85
N VAL A 117 -4.00 -17.85 -4.35
CA VAL A 117 -3.62 -16.66 -5.13
C VAL A 117 -2.46 -17.01 -6.05
N ARG A 118 -1.44 -17.71 -5.55
CA ARG A 118 -0.29 -18.16 -6.36
C ARG A 118 -0.71 -19.00 -7.57
N ALA A 119 -1.62 -19.94 -7.38
CA ALA A 119 -2.18 -20.76 -8.45
C ALA A 119 -2.90 -19.91 -9.52
N ALA A 120 -3.54 -18.80 -9.12
CA ALA A 120 -4.19 -17.87 -10.04
C ALA A 120 -3.23 -17.17 -11.00
N PHE A 121 -1.96 -17.04 -10.61
CA PHE A 121 -0.89 -16.45 -11.40
C PHE A 121 0.00 -17.53 -12.07
N GLY A 122 -0.40 -18.80 -12.03
CA GLY A 122 0.35 -19.92 -12.61
C GLY A 122 1.61 -20.32 -11.83
N ILE A 123 1.68 -19.98 -10.53
CA ILE A 123 2.84 -20.30 -9.68
C ILE A 123 2.57 -21.61 -8.95
N GLN A 124 3.46 -22.59 -9.13
CA GLN A 124 3.40 -23.86 -8.40
C GLN A 124 3.62 -23.63 -6.90
N ALA A 125 2.83 -24.31 -6.06
CA ALA A 125 3.01 -24.32 -4.62
C ALA A 125 4.42 -24.82 -4.27
N GLY A 126 5.15 -24.08 -3.43
CA GLY A 126 6.51 -24.47 -2.97
C GLY A 126 7.69 -23.85 -3.71
N THR A 127 7.49 -23.07 -4.78
CA THR A 127 8.56 -22.28 -5.41
C THR A 127 8.72 -20.92 -4.69
N ASN A 128 9.80 -20.72 -3.93
CA ASN A 128 10.07 -19.44 -3.25
C ASN A 128 10.76 -18.44 -4.18
#